data_AF-A0A6A2YBP6-F1
#
_entry.id   AF-A0A6A2YBP6-F1
#
_cell.length_a   1.000
_cell.length_b   1.000
_cell.length_c   1.000
_cell.angle_alpha   90.00
_cell.angle_beta   90.00
_cell.angle_gamma   90.00
#
_symmetry.space_group_name_H-M   'P 1'
#
loop_
_entity.id
_entity.type
_entity.pdbx_description
1 polymer ?
#
loop_
_entity_poly.entity_id
_entity_poly.type
_entity_poly.pdbx_seq_one_letter_code
_entity_poly.pdbx_strand_id
1 'polypeptide(L)'
;MPVHFPMGYRICAGCNTEIGYGRFLNCLSAFWHPECFCCHACNLPISDYEYHPKCEVCNHFIPTNTAGLIEYRAHPFWIQKYCPSHEHDGTPRCCSCERMESQNTGYVALNDGRKLCLECLDSAVMDTRNCQPLYRDIQEFYEGLNMKVEQQVPLLLVERHALNDAREGEKNGHYHMPETRGLCLSEEQTISTILRRPRSGRGNCTMNMITEPYKLTRRCDVTAILILYGLPRLLTGSILAHEMMHAWMRLQGFRTLSQDVEEGICQVLAHMWLLTQLESASSNAPQTSLSATSSRLKKGKRSQLDRKLGEFFKHQIRRTLEHIRVTGRFPK
;
A
#
# COMPACT_ATOMS: atom_id res chain seq x y z
N MET A 1 -34.28 -22.23 29.03
CA MET A 1 -35.29 -23.04 28.30
C MET A 1 -34.64 -23.53 27.01
N PRO A 2 -34.45 -24.84 26.81
CA PRO A 2 -33.97 -25.37 25.54
C PRO A 2 -35.10 -25.28 24.51
N VAL A 3 -34.80 -24.69 23.35
CA VAL A 3 -35.75 -24.50 22.26
C VAL A 3 -35.95 -25.86 21.59
N HIS A 4 -37.11 -26.48 21.85
CA HIS A 4 -37.58 -27.66 21.13
C HIS A 4 -37.91 -27.24 19.69
N PHE A 5 -37.10 -27.68 18.72
CA PHE A 5 -37.53 -27.66 17.33
C PHE A 5 -38.50 -28.83 17.12
N PRO A 6 -39.76 -28.59 16.70
CA PRO A 6 -40.63 -29.68 16.31
C PRO A 6 -39.97 -30.44 15.16
N MET A 7 -40.14 -31.76 15.13
CA MET A 7 -39.74 -32.64 14.02
C MET A 7 -40.51 -32.25 12.76
N GLY A 8 -40.10 -31.14 12.13
CA GLY A 8 -40.64 -30.65 10.88
C GLY A 8 -40.05 -31.46 9.75
N TYR A 9 -40.91 -32.16 9.02
CA TYR A 9 -40.61 -32.87 7.79
C TYR A 9 -39.79 -31.96 6.85
N ARG A 10 -38.53 -32.33 6.59
CA ARG A 10 -37.68 -31.62 5.63
C ARG A 10 -38.06 -32.13 4.25
N ILE A 11 -38.64 -31.28 3.40
CA ILE A 11 -39.08 -31.69 2.06
C ILE A 11 -37.99 -31.28 1.06
N CYS A 12 -37.60 -32.21 0.19
CA CYS A 12 -36.63 -31.95 -0.85
C CYS A 12 -37.23 -31.08 -1.97
N ALA A 13 -36.63 -29.94 -2.28
CA ALA A 13 -37.10 -29.03 -3.34
C ALA A 13 -36.95 -29.60 -4.77
N GLY A 14 -36.20 -30.68 -4.97
CA GLY A 14 -36.01 -31.31 -6.28
C GLY A 14 -37.05 -32.39 -6.59
N CYS A 15 -37.34 -33.29 -5.65
CA CYS A 15 -38.26 -34.41 -5.84
C CYS A 15 -39.56 -34.30 -5.03
N ASN A 16 -39.69 -33.26 -4.20
CA ASN A 16 -40.85 -32.97 -3.35
C ASN A 16 -41.21 -34.10 -2.37
N THR A 17 -40.25 -34.96 -2.03
CA THR A 17 -40.40 -36.03 -1.04
C THR A 17 -39.68 -35.69 0.26
N GLU A 18 -40.08 -36.37 1.33
CA GLU A 18 -39.49 -36.20 2.66
C GLU A 18 -38.04 -36.69 2.69
N ILE A 19 -37.16 -35.85 3.24
CA ILE A 19 -35.76 -36.15 3.53
C ILE A 19 -35.72 -36.85 4.89
N GLY A 20 -35.51 -38.17 4.86
CA GLY A 20 -35.37 -39.01 6.05
C GLY A 20 -34.06 -38.80 6.82
N TYR A 21 -33.71 -39.78 7.65
CA TYR A 21 -32.44 -39.78 8.41
C TYR A 21 -31.26 -40.13 7.48
N GLY A 22 -30.47 -39.12 7.08
CA GLY A 22 -29.34 -39.28 6.16
C GLY A 22 -28.59 -37.97 5.88
N ARG A 23 -27.64 -38.00 4.92
CA ARG A 23 -26.97 -36.79 4.41
C ARG A 23 -27.95 -35.98 3.54
N PHE A 24 -28.05 -34.69 3.78
CA PHE A 24 -28.91 -33.77 3.03
C PHE A 24 -28.17 -32.44 2.80
N LEU A 25 -28.55 -31.73 1.73
CA LEU A 25 -27.98 -30.44 1.38
C LEU A 25 -28.93 -29.32 1.80
N ASN A 26 -28.38 -28.24 2.35
CA ASN A 26 -29.12 -27.01 2.66
C ASN A 26 -28.48 -25.84 1.91
N CYS A 27 -29.10 -25.44 0.80
CA CYS A 27 -28.61 -24.41 -0.11
C CYS A 27 -29.80 -23.67 -0.71
N LEU A 28 -29.63 -22.39 -1.06
CA LEU A 28 -30.68 -21.54 -1.65
C LEU A 28 -31.97 -21.48 -0.81
N SER A 29 -31.85 -21.46 0.51
CA SER A 29 -32.98 -21.46 1.47
C SER A 29 -33.93 -22.67 1.37
N ALA A 30 -33.47 -23.79 0.78
CA ALA A 30 -34.24 -25.01 0.62
C ALA A 30 -33.40 -26.25 0.97
N PHE A 31 -34.07 -27.38 1.21
CA PHE A 31 -33.43 -28.67 1.48
C PHE A 31 -33.45 -29.55 0.23
N TRP A 32 -32.38 -30.33 0.04
CA TRP A 32 -32.24 -31.20 -1.12
C TRP A 32 -31.65 -32.56 -0.74
N HIS A 33 -32.09 -33.62 -1.40
CA HIS A 33 -31.31 -34.86 -1.43
C HIS A 33 -30.01 -34.61 -2.22
N PRO A 34 -28.88 -35.23 -1.85
CA PRO A 34 -27.63 -35.14 -2.60
C PRO A 34 -27.78 -35.52 -4.08
N GLU A 35 -28.72 -36.42 -4.38
CA GLU A 35 -29.04 -36.88 -5.74
C GLU A 35 -30.02 -35.97 -6.48
N CYS A 36 -30.73 -35.08 -5.78
CA CYS A 36 -31.74 -34.21 -6.37
C CYS A 36 -31.25 -32.77 -6.58
N PHE A 37 -30.08 -32.41 -6.05
CA PHE A 37 -29.43 -31.14 -6.34
C PHE A 37 -28.52 -31.35 -7.55
N CYS A 38 -29.07 -31.18 -8.76
CA CYS A 38 -28.34 -31.43 -10.01
C CYS A 38 -28.21 -30.16 -10.86
N CYS A 39 -27.14 -30.06 -11.64
CA CYS A 39 -26.98 -28.95 -12.58
C CYS A 39 -28.00 -29.06 -13.72
N HIS A 40 -28.76 -27.99 -13.97
CA HIS A 40 -29.82 -27.97 -14.98
C HIS A 40 -29.31 -28.20 -16.41
N ALA A 41 -28.04 -27.89 -16.70
CA ALA A 41 -27.46 -28.03 -18.04
C ALA A 41 -26.94 -29.44 -18.33
N CYS A 42 -26.49 -30.19 -17.33
CA CYS A 42 -25.85 -31.50 -17.51
C CYS A 42 -26.47 -32.65 -16.70
N ASN A 43 -27.47 -32.38 -15.86
CA ASN A 43 -28.17 -33.35 -14.99
C ASN A 43 -27.26 -34.19 -14.07
N LEU A 44 -26.03 -33.75 -13.82
CA LEU A 44 -25.13 -34.40 -12.87
C LEU A 44 -25.40 -33.88 -11.43
N PRO A 45 -25.31 -34.75 -10.41
CA PRO A 45 -25.49 -34.37 -9.01
C PRO A 45 -24.38 -33.44 -8.56
N ILE A 46 -24.79 -32.27 -8.11
CA ILE A 46 -23.98 -31.26 -7.45
C ILE A 46 -23.74 -31.77 -6.02
N SER A 47 -22.75 -32.65 -5.86
CA SER A 47 -22.25 -32.99 -4.53
C SER A 47 -21.54 -31.78 -3.90
N ASP A 48 -21.29 -31.81 -2.58
CA ASP A 48 -20.45 -30.82 -1.85
C ASP A 48 -19.11 -30.50 -2.54
N TYR A 49 -18.72 -31.28 -3.55
CA TYR A 49 -17.50 -31.12 -4.33
C TYR A 49 -17.52 -30.01 -5.39
N GLU A 50 -18.66 -29.41 -5.74
CA GLU A 50 -18.69 -28.37 -6.80
C GLU A 50 -18.09 -27.02 -6.39
N TYR A 51 -17.70 -26.85 -5.13
CA TYR A 51 -16.99 -25.66 -4.64
C TYR A 51 -15.60 -25.98 -4.08
N HIS A 52 -14.89 -26.99 -4.59
CA HIS A 52 -13.48 -27.16 -4.26
C HIS A 52 -12.69 -25.95 -4.80
N PRO A 53 -12.17 -25.07 -3.93
CA PRO A 53 -11.45 -23.90 -4.39
C PRO A 53 -10.17 -24.35 -5.08
N LYS A 54 -9.95 -23.82 -6.28
CA LYS A 54 -8.69 -23.96 -6.99
C LYS A 54 -7.70 -22.94 -6.45
N CYS A 55 -6.48 -23.38 -6.17
CA CYS A 55 -5.38 -22.49 -5.84
C CYS A 55 -4.98 -21.70 -7.10
N GLU A 56 -5.02 -20.37 -7.01
CA GLU A 56 -4.62 -19.49 -8.12
C GLU A 56 -3.10 -19.42 -8.30
N VAL A 57 -2.33 -19.96 -7.34
CA VAL A 57 -0.86 -20.03 -7.41
C VAL A 57 -0.42 -21.30 -8.13
N CYS A 58 -0.74 -22.48 -7.58
CA CYS A 58 -0.32 -23.76 -8.17
C CYS A 58 -1.30 -24.32 -9.21
N ASN A 59 -2.47 -23.70 -9.42
CA ASN A 59 -3.50 -24.19 -10.34
C ASN A 59 -4.02 -25.62 -10.06
N HIS A 60 -3.87 -26.10 -8.82
CA HIS A 60 -4.46 -27.37 -8.36
C HIS A 60 -5.61 -27.10 -7.39
N PHE A 61 -6.49 -28.08 -7.18
CA PHE A 61 -7.48 -28.02 -6.10
C PHE A 61 -6.78 -27.97 -4.75
N ILE A 62 -7.27 -27.11 -3.85
CA ILE A 62 -6.67 -26.95 -2.52
C ILE A 62 -6.92 -28.23 -1.72
N PRO A 63 -5.86 -28.88 -1.19
CA PRO A 63 -6.02 -30.14 -0.47
C PRO A 63 -6.77 -29.93 0.85
N THR A 64 -7.54 -30.94 1.25
CA THR A 64 -8.16 -31.01 2.58
C THR A 64 -7.11 -31.31 3.65
N ASN A 65 -7.24 -30.70 4.82
CA ASN A 65 -6.41 -30.99 5.97
C ASN A 65 -6.72 -32.38 6.56
N THR A 66 -5.99 -32.77 7.61
CA THR A 66 -6.16 -34.06 8.30
C THR A 66 -7.55 -34.26 8.92
N ALA A 67 -8.32 -33.19 9.12
CA ALA A 67 -9.71 -33.21 9.60
C ALA A 67 -10.75 -33.27 8.46
N GLY A 68 -10.31 -33.38 7.20
CA GLY A 68 -11.20 -33.39 6.02
C GLY A 68 -11.77 -32.03 5.65
N LEU A 69 -11.27 -30.93 6.25
CA LEU A 69 -11.70 -29.56 5.96
C LEU A 69 -10.75 -28.90 4.95
N ILE A 70 -11.31 -28.13 4.03
CA ILE A 70 -10.53 -27.35 3.06
C ILE A 70 -10.09 -26.05 3.74
N GLU A 71 -8.79 -25.93 4.03
CA GLU A 71 -8.21 -24.68 4.53
C GLU A 71 -7.46 -23.97 3.41
N TYR A 72 -7.85 -22.73 3.13
CA TYR A 72 -7.16 -21.86 2.18
C TYR A 72 -6.84 -20.50 2.80
N ARG A 73 -5.83 -19.85 2.23
CA ARG A 73 -5.51 -18.45 2.51
C ARG A 73 -5.99 -17.59 1.36
N ALA A 74 -6.34 -16.35 1.64
CA ALA A 74 -6.76 -15.40 0.63
C ALA A 74 -6.09 -14.05 0.86
N HIS A 75 -5.67 -13.41 -0.22
CA HIS A 75 -5.18 -12.05 -0.13
C HIS A 75 -6.32 -11.10 0.33
N PRO A 76 -6.16 -10.28 1.38
CA PRO A 76 -7.26 -9.50 1.97
C PRO A 76 -8.02 -8.59 1.00
N PHE A 77 -7.33 -7.98 0.04
CA PHE A 77 -7.93 -7.11 -0.98
C PHE A 77 -8.29 -7.83 -2.29
N TRP A 78 -7.32 -8.52 -2.92
CA TRP A 78 -7.53 -9.18 -4.21
C TRP A 78 -8.40 -10.44 -4.14
N ILE A 79 -8.56 -11.00 -2.93
CA ILE A 79 -9.25 -12.28 -2.68
C ILE A 79 -8.63 -13.44 -3.48
N GLN A 80 -7.35 -13.32 -3.85
CA GLN A 80 -6.57 -14.38 -4.50
C GLN A 80 -6.48 -15.57 -3.54
N LYS A 81 -7.10 -16.70 -3.88
CA LYS A 81 -7.14 -17.91 -3.04
C LYS A 81 -5.93 -18.79 -3.32
N TYR A 82 -5.25 -19.24 -2.27
CA TYR A 82 -4.05 -20.06 -2.39
C TYR A 82 -3.88 -21.07 -1.25
N CYS A 83 -3.10 -22.11 -1.52
CA CYS A 83 -2.74 -23.14 -0.54
C CYS A 83 -1.90 -22.54 0.60
N PRO A 84 -2.16 -22.89 1.88
CA PRO A 84 -1.35 -22.41 3.01
C PRO A 84 0.16 -22.71 2.89
N SER A 85 0.53 -23.77 2.17
CA SER A 85 1.94 -24.12 1.90
C SER A 85 2.72 -23.00 1.20
N HIS A 86 2.05 -22.17 0.40
CA HIS A 86 2.69 -21.06 -0.31
C HIS A 86 3.16 -19.91 0.60
N GLU A 87 2.79 -19.92 1.89
CA GLU A 87 3.37 -18.97 2.85
C GLU A 87 4.78 -19.36 3.29
N HIS A 88 5.19 -20.62 3.08
CA HIS A 88 6.45 -21.15 3.61
C HIS A 88 7.37 -21.73 2.53
N ASP A 89 6.87 -21.95 1.31
CA ASP A 89 7.65 -22.54 0.22
C ASP A 89 8.53 -21.54 -0.55
N GLY A 90 8.52 -20.26 -0.17
CA GLY A 90 9.28 -19.21 -0.83
C GLY A 90 8.63 -18.67 -2.11
N THR A 91 7.34 -18.94 -2.34
CA THR A 91 6.60 -18.34 -3.46
C THR A 91 6.71 -16.81 -3.40
N PRO A 92 7.25 -16.17 -4.44
CA PRO A 92 7.51 -14.74 -4.41
C PRO A 92 6.22 -13.94 -4.57
N ARG A 93 6.23 -12.75 -3.96
CA ARG A 93 5.14 -11.78 -4.03
C ARG A 93 5.54 -10.61 -4.89
N CYS A 94 4.55 -10.01 -5.56
CA CYS A 94 4.75 -8.78 -6.30
C CYS A 94 5.06 -7.67 -5.30
N CYS A 95 6.16 -6.93 -5.51
CA CYS A 95 6.56 -5.85 -4.60
C CYS A 95 5.54 -4.70 -4.50
N SER A 96 4.66 -4.56 -5.50
CA SER A 96 3.68 -3.48 -5.57
C SER A 96 2.28 -3.89 -5.12
N CYS A 97 1.76 -5.04 -5.58
CA CYS A 97 0.39 -5.47 -5.27
C CYS A 97 0.29 -6.64 -4.29
N GLU A 98 1.42 -7.17 -3.81
CA GLU A 98 1.52 -8.25 -2.80
C GLU A 98 0.90 -9.61 -3.21
N ARG A 99 0.37 -9.72 -4.43
CA ARG A 99 -0.12 -10.98 -5.02
C ARG A 99 1.03 -11.96 -5.23
N MET A 100 0.75 -13.24 -4.98
CA MET A 100 1.72 -14.31 -5.21
C MET A 100 1.84 -14.68 -6.67
N GLU A 101 3.06 -14.98 -7.10
CA GLU A 101 3.39 -15.44 -8.45
C GLU A 101 2.69 -16.78 -8.72
N SER A 102 1.81 -16.83 -9.72
CA SER A 102 1.22 -18.09 -10.15
C SER A 102 2.20 -18.88 -11.01
N GLN A 103 2.12 -20.20 -11.00
CA GLN A 103 2.96 -21.06 -11.85
C GLN A 103 2.81 -20.78 -13.36
N ASN A 104 1.67 -20.22 -13.78
CA ASN A 104 1.38 -19.97 -15.20
C ASN A 104 1.72 -18.54 -15.66
N THR A 105 1.91 -17.60 -14.74
CA THR A 105 2.21 -16.20 -15.08
C THR A 105 3.54 -15.82 -14.46
N GLY A 106 4.55 -15.65 -15.32
CA GLY A 106 5.88 -15.26 -14.88
C GLY A 106 5.90 -13.82 -14.37
N TYR A 107 6.58 -13.60 -13.25
CA TYR A 107 6.91 -12.26 -12.77
C TYR A 107 8.26 -11.81 -13.34
N VAL A 108 8.40 -10.51 -13.52
CA VAL A 108 9.66 -9.91 -13.96
C VAL A 108 10.50 -9.56 -12.74
N ALA A 109 11.74 -10.05 -12.71
CA ALA A 109 12.72 -9.69 -11.69
C ALA A 109 13.36 -8.34 -12.04
N LEU A 110 13.44 -7.44 -11.06
CA LEU A 110 14.20 -6.20 -11.12
C LEU A 110 15.65 -6.46 -10.69
N ASN A 111 16.56 -5.53 -11.01
CA ASN A 111 18.00 -5.69 -10.72
C ASN A 111 18.29 -5.77 -9.21
N ASP A 112 17.39 -5.25 -8.38
CA ASP A 112 17.50 -5.28 -6.92
C ASP A 112 16.87 -6.54 -6.26
N GLY A 113 16.56 -7.55 -7.06
CA GLY A 113 15.99 -8.83 -6.61
C GLY A 113 14.49 -8.79 -6.32
N ARG A 114 13.81 -7.64 -6.48
CA ARG A 114 12.33 -7.59 -6.41
C ARG A 114 11.70 -8.29 -7.58
N LYS A 115 10.49 -8.83 -7.38
CA LYS A 115 9.64 -9.32 -8.46
C LYS A 115 8.41 -8.45 -8.65
N LEU A 116 8.05 -8.21 -9.90
CA LEU A 116 6.88 -7.42 -10.29
C LEU A 116 5.97 -8.26 -11.20
N CYS A 117 4.67 -8.23 -10.94
CA CYS A 117 3.69 -8.86 -11.84
C CYS A 117 3.51 -8.00 -13.10
N LEU A 118 3.09 -8.62 -14.19
CA LEU A 118 2.92 -7.95 -15.49
C LEU A 118 1.96 -6.75 -15.41
N GLU A 119 0.85 -6.88 -14.66
CA GLU A 119 -0.09 -5.76 -14.47
C GLU A 119 0.53 -4.55 -13.76
N CYS A 120 1.45 -4.78 -12.82
CA CYS A 120 2.14 -3.67 -12.16
C CYS A 120 3.28 -3.11 -13.01
N LEU A 121 3.88 -3.96 -13.87
CA LEU A 121 4.93 -3.57 -14.81
C LEU A 121 4.41 -2.62 -15.89
N ASP A 122 3.21 -2.87 -16.42
CA ASP A 122 2.59 -2.04 -17.47
C ASP A 122 2.49 -0.55 -17.05
N SER A 123 2.33 -0.31 -15.75
CA SER A 123 2.20 1.04 -15.18
C SER A 123 3.41 1.48 -14.38
N ALA A 124 4.50 0.71 -14.40
CA ALA A 124 5.71 0.99 -13.62
C ALA A 124 6.49 2.18 -14.16
N VAL A 125 7.02 3.01 -13.26
CA VAL A 125 7.94 4.10 -13.60
C VAL A 125 9.37 3.62 -13.43
N MET A 126 10.06 3.42 -14.55
CA MET A 126 11.45 2.91 -14.58
C MET A 126 12.50 4.02 -14.61
N ASP A 127 12.17 5.20 -15.14
CA ASP A 127 13.11 6.29 -15.38
C ASP A 127 12.66 7.61 -14.75
N THR A 128 13.63 8.42 -14.31
CA THR A 128 13.38 9.77 -13.80
C THR A 128 12.64 10.66 -14.81
N ARG A 129 12.90 10.50 -16.11
CA ARG A 129 12.21 11.24 -17.19
C ARG A 129 10.71 10.91 -17.23
N ASN A 130 10.37 9.65 -17.04
CA ASN A 130 8.97 9.18 -16.99
C ASN A 130 8.27 9.64 -15.70
N CYS A 131 9.04 9.96 -14.66
CA CYS A 131 8.54 10.52 -13.41
C CYS A 131 8.29 12.05 -13.48
N GLN A 132 8.93 12.79 -14.39
CA GLN A 132 8.77 14.25 -14.50
C GLN A 132 7.31 14.73 -14.69
N PRO A 133 6.48 14.10 -15.54
CA PRO A 133 5.06 14.47 -15.63
C PRO A 133 4.32 14.27 -14.31
N LEU A 134 4.65 13.21 -13.56
CA LEU A 134 4.04 12.92 -12.27
C LEU A 134 4.48 13.93 -11.20
N TYR A 135 5.75 14.36 -11.24
CA TYR A 135 6.27 15.40 -10.36
C TYR A 135 5.53 16.73 -10.57
N ARG A 136 5.33 17.15 -11.83
CA ARG A 136 4.50 18.34 -12.13
C ARG A 136 3.06 18.20 -11.67
N ASP A 137 2.42 17.03 -11.91
CA ASP A 137 1.05 16.77 -11.43
C ASP A 137 0.94 16.96 -9.90
N ILE A 138 1.99 16.61 -9.15
CA ILE A 138 2.02 16.76 -7.68
C ILE A 138 2.31 18.21 -7.29
N GLN A 139 3.22 18.91 -7.97
CA GLN A 139 3.43 20.34 -7.74
C GLN A 139 2.13 21.13 -7.95
N GLU A 140 1.38 20.85 -9.02
CA GLU A 140 0.07 21.46 -9.27
C GLU A 140 -0.95 21.13 -8.16
N PHE A 141 -0.94 19.90 -7.65
CA PHE A 141 -1.79 19.50 -6.52
C PHE A 141 -1.47 20.31 -5.25
N TYR A 142 -0.19 20.47 -4.92
CA TYR A 142 0.24 21.28 -3.77
C TYR A 142 -0.04 22.78 -3.96
N GLU A 143 0.13 23.30 -5.18
CA GLU A 143 -0.27 24.68 -5.51
C GLU A 143 -1.79 24.87 -5.35
N GLY A 144 -2.59 23.88 -5.75
CA GLY A 144 -4.04 23.88 -5.54
C GLY A 144 -4.48 23.88 -4.07
N LEU A 145 -3.63 23.35 -3.17
CA LEU A 145 -3.82 23.42 -1.72
C LEU A 145 -3.24 24.69 -1.09
N ASN A 146 -2.73 25.62 -1.90
CA ASN A 146 -2.02 26.83 -1.46
C ASN A 146 -0.76 26.53 -0.62
N MET A 147 -0.12 25.38 -0.89
CA MET A 147 1.07 24.86 -0.21
C MET A 147 2.23 24.77 -1.19
N LYS A 148 2.58 25.90 -1.82
CA LYS A 148 3.63 25.93 -2.83
C LYS A 148 5.00 25.59 -2.23
N VAL A 149 5.69 24.64 -2.84
CA VAL A 149 7.09 24.31 -2.53
C VAL A 149 7.97 25.21 -3.39
N GLU A 150 8.58 26.23 -2.77
CA GLU A 150 9.35 27.25 -3.49
C GLU A 150 10.71 26.73 -4.00
N GLN A 151 11.29 25.75 -3.30
CA GLN A 151 12.55 25.13 -3.69
C GLN A 151 12.34 24.10 -4.81
N GLN A 152 13.18 24.14 -5.85
CA GLN A 152 13.28 23.02 -6.80
C GLN A 152 14.02 21.86 -6.14
N VAL A 153 13.28 20.87 -5.67
CA VAL A 153 13.84 19.67 -5.05
C VAL A 153 14.09 18.61 -6.11
N PRO A 154 15.34 18.14 -6.31
CA PRO A 154 15.63 17.12 -7.30
C PRO A 154 14.99 15.78 -6.91
N LEU A 155 14.35 15.13 -7.88
CA LEU A 155 13.75 13.81 -7.74
C LEU A 155 14.65 12.74 -8.38
N LEU A 156 15.04 11.74 -7.60
CA LEU A 156 15.88 10.64 -8.07
C LEU A 156 15.19 9.30 -7.83
N LEU A 157 15.09 8.49 -8.89
CA LEU A 157 14.70 7.08 -8.75
C LEU A 157 15.93 6.26 -8.43
N VAL A 158 15.87 5.49 -7.34
CA VAL A 158 17.01 4.75 -6.79
C VAL A 158 16.66 3.30 -6.51
N GLU A 159 17.67 2.43 -6.46
CA GLU A 159 17.53 1.03 -6.08
C GLU A 159 17.39 0.86 -4.56
N ARG A 160 16.91 -0.30 -4.12
CA ARG A 160 16.70 -0.60 -2.69
C ARG A 160 17.96 -0.41 -1.85
N HIS A 161 19.13 -0.83 -2.36
CA HIS A 161 20.39 -0.69 -1.62
C HIS A 161 20.74 0.78 -1.39
N ALA A 162 20.71 1.61 -2.43
CA ALA A 162 20.99 3.03 -2.34
C ALA A 162 20.00 3.78 -1.40
N LEU A 163 18.73 3.35 -1.38
CA LEU A 163 17.73 3.92 -0.47
C LEU A 163 18.00 3.53 0.99
N ASN A 164 18.40 2.28 1.24
CA ASN A 164 18.78 1.83 2.58
C ASN A 164 20.06 2.52 3.07
N ASP A 165 21.06 2.71 2.20
CA ASP A 165 22.30 3.40 2.54
C ASP A 165 22.07 4.89 2.85
N ALA A 166 21.22 5.55 2.06
CA ALA A 166 20.80 6.93 2.33
C ALA A 166 20.03 7.05 3.65
N ARG A 167 19.25 6.03 4.02
CA ARG A 167 18.54 5.96 5.30
C ARG A 167 19.49 5.81 6.49
N GLU A 168 20.56 5.01 6.36
CA GLU A 168 21.57 4.84 7.42
C GLU A 168 22.41 6.10 7.67
N GLY A 169 22.57 6.95 6.65
CA GLY A 169 23.24 8.25 6.76
C GLY A 169 22.45 9.34 7.48
N GLU A 170 21.12 9.21 7.59
CA GLU A 170 20.26 10.22 8.19
C GLU A 170 20.04 9.94 9.69
N LYS A 171 20.53 10.84 10.56
CA LYS A 171 20.38 10.71 12.03
C LYS A 171 18.93 10.80 12.52
N ASN A 172 18.01 11.24 11.65
CA ASN A 172 16.58 11.42 11.92
C ASN A 172 15.70 10.49 11.03
N GLY A 173 16.21 9.31 10.64
CA GLY A 173 15.46 8.38 9.79
C GLY A 173 14.09 8.00 10.38
N HIS A 174 13.02 8.33 9.65
CA HIS A 174 11.64 8.03 10.02
C HIS A 174 11.33 6.54 9.82
N TYR A 175 11.10 5.82 10.92
CA TYR A 175 10.79 4.39 10.92
C TYR A 175 9.27 4.17 10.86
N HIS A 176 8.68 3.82 9.70
CA HIS A 176 7.34 3.19 9.72
C HIS A 176 6.83 2.37 8.50
N MET A 177 7.66 1.55 7.85
CA MET A 177 7.20 0.38 7.06
C MET A 177 8.33 -0.67 6.96
N PRO A 178 8.02 -1.98 6.75
CA PRO A 178 9.03 -3.03 6.55
C PRO A 178 9.96 -2.76 5.36
N GLU A 179 9.55 -1.92 4.41
CA GLU A 179 10.38 -1.41 3.32
C GLU A 179 10.14 0.10 3.14
N THR A 180 11.17 0.92 3.39
CA THR A 180 11.18 2.33 2.98
C THR A 180 11.12 2.38 1.45
N ARG A 181 10.15 3.10 0.87
CA ARG A 181 9.95 3.19 -0.59
C ARG A 181 10.18 4.60 -1.15
N GLY A 182 10.35 5.57 -0.26
CA GLY A 182 10.76 6.95 -0.54
C GLY A 182 11.54 7.53 0.64
N LEU A 183 12.37 8.53 0.39
CA LEU A 183 13.13 9.24 1.42
C LEU A 183 13.36 10.70 1.01
N CYS A 184 12.95 11.63 1.85
CA CYS A 184 13.27 13.05 1.74
C CYS A 184 14.53 13.40 2.56
N LEU A 185 15.64 13.71 1.90
CA LEU A 185 16.92 14.04 2.54
C LEU A 185 17.01 15.53 2.92
N SER A 186 17.60 15.81 4.10
CA SER A 186 17.92 17.17 4.54
C SER A 186 19.26 17.22 5.30
N GLU A 187 20.05 18.27 5.11
CA GLU A 187 21.29 18.50 5.86
C GLU A 187 21.01 19.29 7.15
N GLU A 188 21.15 18.65 8.32
CA GLU A 188 21.21 19.35 9.61
C GLU A 188 22.65 19.34 10.15
N GLN A 189 23.26 20.53 10.30
CA GLN A 189 24.56 20.68 10.96
C GLN A 189 24.38 21.44 12.28
N THR A 190 24.50 20.74 13.42
CA THR A 190 24.60 21.34 14.75
C THR A 190 26.07 21.52 15.10
N ILE A 191 26.51 22.77 15.28
CA ILE A 191 27.89 23.08 15.70
C ILE A 191 27.85 23.44 17.18
N SER A 192 28.61 22.72 18.01
CA SER A 192 28.85 23.10 19.39
C SER A 192 29.81 24.28 19.43
N THR A 193 29.38 25.41 20.00
CA THR A 193 30.23 26.60 20.16
C THR A 193 30.74 26.70 21.59
N ILE A 194 32.03 26.96 21.75
CA ILE A 194 32.68 27.10 23.05
C ILE A 194 32.45 28.53 23.55
N LEU A 195 31.66 28.70 24.61
CA LEU A 195 31.24 30.03 25.08
C LEU A 195 32.27 30.74 25.98
N ARG A 196 33.17 30.03 26.69
CA ARG A 196 34.14 30.68 27.60
C ARG A 196 35.46 29.93 27.79
N ARG A 197 36.55 30.70 27.87
CA ARG A 197 37.84 30.28 28.47
C ARG A 197 37.76 30.54 29.98
N PRO A 198 38.09 29.58 30.87
CA PRO A 198 38.01 29.83 32.30
C PRO A 198 39.13 30.78 32.75
N ARG A 199 38.81 31.73 33.64
CA ARG A 199 39.80 32.59 34.31
C ARG A 199 40.64 31.70 35.23
N SER A 200 41.95 31.66 35.00
CA SER A 200 42.92 30.93 35.83
C SER A 200 42.92 31.44 37.28
N GLY A 201 42.31 30.65 38.17
CA GLY A 201 42.49 30.72 39.62
C GLY A 201 43.25 29.47 40.08
N ARG A 202 44.26 29.66 40.92
CA ARG A 202 45.24 28.66 41.38
C ARG A 202 44.57 27.52 42.15
N GLY A 203 44.67 26.28 41.64
CA GLY A 203 44.33 25.05 42.35
C GLY A 203 43.71 23.98 41.46
N ASN A 204 44.28 22.77 41.47
CA ASN A 204 43.92 21.62 40.62
C ASN A 204 42.41 21.32 40.59
N CYS A 205 41.80 21.38 39.40
CA CYS A 205 40.55 20.69 39.08
C CYS A 205 40.46 20.45 37.57
N THR A 206 39.87 19.32 37.21
CA THR A 206 39.64 18.80 35.85
C THR A 206 39.06 19.86 34.89
N MET A 207 39.67 19.97 33.70
CA MET A 207 39.26 20.91 32.65
C MET A 207 38.03 20.41 31.90
N ASN A 208 36.83 20.79 32.35
CA ASN A 208 35.62 20.56 31.56
C ASN A 208 35.24 21.84 30.81
N MET A 209 35.41 21.82 29.48
CA MET A 209 34.90 22.87 28.60
C MET A 209 33.37 22.85 28.62
N ILE A 210 32.75 23.99 28.95
CA ILE A 210 31.30 24.15 28.82
C ILE A 210 31.03 24.38 27.32
N THR A 211 30.52 23.35 26.65
CA THR A 211 30.02 23.43 25.27
C THR A 211 28.51 23.54 25.34
N GLU A 212 27.94 24.58 24.72
CA GLU A 212 26.51 24.60 24.43
C GLU A 212 26.31 24.37 22.93
N PRO A 213 25.36 23.51 22.53
CA PRO A 213 25.01 23.34 21.12
C PRO A 213 24.31 24.62 20.63
N TYR A 214 25.02 25.45 19.87
CA TYR A 214 24.41 26.61 19.22
C TYR A 214 23.87 26.17 17.85
N LYS A 215 22.55 25.98 17.78
CA LYS A 215 21.88 25.60 16.53
C LYS A 215 21.89 26.80 15.57
N LEU A 216 22.72 26.74 14.54
CA LEU A 216 22.65 27.68 13.43
C LEU A 216 21.32 27.47 12.68
N THR A 217 20.45 28.48 12.68
CA THR A 217 19.21 28.48 11.89
C THR A 217 19.55 28.74 10.42
N ARG A 218 20.12 27.76 9.72
CA ARG A 218 20.07 27.76 8.26
C ARG A 218 18.65 27.43 7.81
N ARG A 219 18.20 28.10 6.75
CA ARG A 219 17.03 27.67 5.97
C ARG A 219 17.33 26.22 5.55
N CYS A 220 16.49 25.28 5.97
CA CYS A 220 16.71 23.87 5.66
C CYS A 220 16.42 23.68 4.18
N ASP A 221 17.46 23.62 3.36
CA ASP A 221 17.31 23.23 1.97
C ASP A 221 17.10 21.71 1.94
N VAL A 222 16.02 21.27 1.30
CA VAL A 222 15.78 19.86 1.05
C VAL A 222 16.74 19.44 -0.07
N THR A 223 17.57 18.43 0.17
CA THR A 223 18.66 18.10 -0.76
C THR A 223 18.16 17.28 -1.94
N ALA A 224 17.31 16.28 -1.70
CA ALA A 224 16.67 15.48 -2.74
C ALA A 224 15.48 14.69 -2.18
N ILE A 225 14.56 14.31 -3.07
CA ILE A 225 13.56 13.26 -2.81
C ILE A 225 14.01 12.01 -3.58
N LEU A 226 14.24 10.92 -2.84
CA LEU A 226 14.59 9.62 -3.38
C LEU A 226 13.32 8.76 -3.42
N ILE A 227 13.07 8.06 -4.52
CA ILE A 227 11.96 7.09 -4.62
C ILE A 227 12.47 5.79 -5.21
N LEU A 228 11.98 4.67 -4.70
CA LEU A 228 12.32 3.35 -5.23
C LEU A 228 11.79 3.19 -6.67
N TYR A 229 12.66 2.81 -7.61
CA TYR A 229 12.28 2.61 -9.02
C TYR A 229 11.36 1.39 -9.21
N GLY A 230 10.70 1.28 -10.37
CA GLY A 230 9.93 0.09 -10.74
C GLY A 230 8.61 -0.08 -9.97
N LEU A 231 8.08 1.00 -9.40
CA LEU A 231 6.77 1.03 -8.77
C LEU A 231 5.71 1.56 -9.76
N PRO A 232 4.45 1.10 -9.69
CA PRO A 232 3.35 1.63 -10.47
C PRO A 232 3.17 3.14 -10.27
N ARG A 233 2.81 3.87 -11.33
CA ARG A 233 2.66 5.34 -11.34
C ARG A 233 1.85 5.87 -10.16
N LEU A 234 0.71 5.25 -9.83
CA LEU A 234 -0.13 5.70 -8.71
C LEU A 234 0.55 5.50 -7.36
N LEU A 235 1.31 4.41 -7.18
CA LEU A 235 2.08 4.17 -5.96
C LEU A 235 3.27 5.13 -5.88
N THR A 236 4.02 5.31 -6.96
CA THR A 236 5.09 6.32 -7.05
C THR A 236 4.56 7.71 -6.72
N GLY A 237 3.37 8.05 -7.22
CA GLY A 237 2.77 9.36 -7.00
C GLY A 237 2.27 9.56 -5.57
N SER A 238 1.70 8.53 -4.94
CA SER A 238 1.34 8.62 -3.52
C SER A 238 2.56 8.75 -2.62
N ILE A 239 3.65 8.03 -2.93
CA ILE A 239 4.93 8.17 -2.21
C ILE A 239 5.49 9.56 -2.44
N LEU A 240 5.50 10.06 -3.67
CA LEU A 240 6.02 11.39 -3.97
C LEU A 240 5.20 12.49 -3.27
N ALA A 241 3.88 12.37 -3.22
CA ALA A 241 3.04 13.29 -2.44
C ALA A 241 3.36 13.18 -0.94
N HIS A 242 3.58 11.97 -0.41
CA HIS A 242 4.00 11.76 0.97
C HIS A 242 5.34 12.48 1.27
N GLU A 243 6.39 12.22 0.47
CA GLU A 243 7.71 12.84 0.65
C GLU A 243 7.70 14.35 0.42
N MET A 244 6.86 14.84 -0.51
CA MET A 244 6.67 16.26 -0.75
C MET A 244 6.09 16.97 0.48
N MET A 245 5.26 16.27 1.27
CA MET A 245 4.73 16.84 2.50
C MET A 245 5.84 17.00 3.56
N HIS A 246 6.74 16.03 3.71
CA HIS A 246 7.93 16.17 4.54
C HIS A 246 8.78 17.36 4.08
N ALA A 247 9.04 17.46 2.78
CA ALA A 247 9.79 18.58 2.20
C ALA A 247 9.14 19.93 2.51
N TRP A 248 7.83 20.06 2.30
CA TRP A 248 7.09 21.30 2.57
C TRP A 248 7.13 21.68 4.05
N MET A 249 6.88 20.73 4.96
CA MET A 249 6.90 21.00 6.41
C MET A 249 8.27 21.51 6.87
N ARG A 250 9.34 20.90 6.37
CA ARG A 250 10.73 21.30 6.68
C ARG A 250 11.04 22.70 6.16
N LEU A 251 10.59 23.04 4.95
CA LEU A 251 10.77 24.37 4.36
C LEU A 251 10.00 25.47 5.11
N GLN A 252 8.80 25.17 5.61
CA GLN A 252 8.03 26.09 6.45
C GLN A 252 8.55 26.20 7.88
N GLY A 253 9.52 25.37 8.27
CA GLY A 253 10.14 25.41 9.60
C GLY A 253 9.38 24.66 10.69
N PHE A 254 8.48 23.74 10.35
CA PHE A 254 7.86 22.84 11.31
C PHE A 254 8.86 21.77 11.76
N ARG A 255 9.56 22.00 12.89
CA ARG A 255 10.64 21.12 13.40
C ARG A 255 10.33 20.41 14.72
N THR A 256 9.15 20.63 15.29
CA THR A 256 8.78 20.15 16.65
C THR A 256 7.53 19.28 16.65
N LEU A 257 7.08 18.82 15.48
CA LEU A 257 5.95 17.90 15.40
C LEU A 257 6.39 16.54 15.93
N SER A 258 5.48 15.83 16.61
CA SER A 258 5.72 14.43 16.93
C SER A 258 5.75 13.63 15.63
N GLN A 259 6.58 12.59 15.59
CA GLN A 259 6.71 11.72 14.44
C GLN A 259 5.35 11.18 13.97
N ASP A 260 4.48 10.79 14.90
CA ASP A 260 3.15 10.27 14.57
C ASP A 260 2.27 11.29 13.82
N VAL A 261 2.39 12.58 14.17
CA VAL A 261 1.63 13.65 13.53
C VAL A 261 2.25 13.99 12.18
N GLU A 262 3.57 14.08 12.09
CA GLU A 262 4.30 14.33 10.83
C GLU A 262 3.94 13.27 9.78
N GLU A 263 4.15 12.00 10.12
CA GLU A 263 3.82 10.85 9.28
C GLU A 263 2.32 10.79 8.96
N GLY A 264 1.46 11.08 9.94
CA GLY A 264 0.02 11.03 9.77
C GLY A 264 -0.47 12.05 8.73
N ILE A 265 0.07 13.26 8.78
CA ILE A 265 -0.22 14.31 7.79
C ILE A 265 0.29 13.89 6.41
N CYS A 266 1.51 13.36 6.31
CA CYS A 266 2.06 12.87 5.04
C CYS A 266 1.20 11.76 4.41
N GLN A 267 0.69 10.81 5.21
CA GLN A 267 -0.24 9.77 4.77
C GLN A 267 -1.58 10.36 4.29
N VAL A 268 -2.11 11.38 4.97
CA VAL A 268 -3.35 12.06 4.55
C VAL A 268 -3.18 12.73 3.19
N LEU A 269 -2.06 13.44 2.96
CA LEU A 269 -1.79 14.10 1.68
C LEU A 269 -1.63 13.08 0.54
N ALA A 270 -0.93 11.96 0.80
CA ALA A 270 -0.83 10.86 -0.15
C ALA A 270 -2.21 10.28 -0.51
N HIS A 271 -3.08 10.07 0.49
CA HIS A 271 -4.44 9.60 0.29
C HIS A 271 -5.30 10.60 -0.49
N MET A 272 -5.23 11.89 -0.15
CA MET A 272 -5.95 12.95 -0.84
C MET A 272 -5.54 13.04 -2.31
N TRP A 273 -4.23 12.98 -2.60
CA TRP A 273 -3.75 12.97 -3.98
C TRP A 273 -4.31 11.76 -4.75
N LEU A 274 -4.26 10.55 -4.17
CA LEU A 274 -4.84 9.35 -4.80
C LEU A 274 -6.33 9.48 -5.09
N LEU A 275 -7.11 10.09 -4.18
CA LEU A 275 -8.54 10.36 -4.41
C LEU A 275 -8.76 11.26 -5.63
N THR A 276 -8.04 12.37 -5.73
CA THR A 276 -8.17 13.28 -6.90
C THR A 276 -7.83 12.55 -8.20
N GLN A 277 -6.84 11.64 -8.17
CA GLN A 277 -6.52 10.83 -9.33
C GLN A 277 -7.67 9.89 -9.68
N LEU A 278 -8.22 9.14 -8.72
CA LEU A 278 -9.29 8.17 -8.97
C LEU A 278 -10.59 8.83 -9.44
N GLU A 279 -10.95 9.99 -8.88
CA GLU A 279 -12.15 10.76 -9.25
C GLU A 279 -12.05 11.32 -10.68
N SER A 280 -10.86 11.82 -11.06
CA SER A 280 -10.59 12.30 -12.43
C SER A 280 -10.70 11.20 -13.49
N ALA A 281 -10.61 9.94 -13.10
CA ALA A 281 -10.78 8.78 -13.99
C ALA A 281 -12.23 8.28 -14.06
N SER A 282 -13.09 8.66 -13.10
CA SER A 282 -14.50 8.27 -13.06
C SER A 282 -15.41 9.23 -13.83
N SER A 283 -14.95 10.44 -14.13
CA SER A 283 -15.72 11.48 -14.82
C SER A 283 -15.75 11.23 -16.34
N ASN A 284 -16.53 10.24 -16.76
CA ASN A 284 -17.06 10.13 -18.13
C ASN A 284 -18.26 11.10 -18.31
N ALA A 285 -18.11 12.37 -17.98
CA ALA A 285 -19.13 13.37 -18.31
C ALA A 285 -18.97 13.78 -19.79
N PRO A 286 -20.06 13.92 -20.57
CA PRO A 286 -19.96 14.42 -21.94
C PRO A 286 -19.44 15.85 -21.89
N GLN A 287 -18.36 16.12 -22.64
CA GLN A 287 -17.83 17.48 -22.79
C GLN A 287 -18.85 18.33 -23.54
N THR A 288 -19.70 19.06 -22.81
CA THR A 288 -20.33 20.26 -23.35
C THR A 288 -19.29 21.37 -23.35
N SER A 289 -18.98 21.81 -24.57
CA SER A 289 -18.04 22.85 -24.92
C SER A 289 -18.36 24.19 -24.25
N LEU A 290 -17.53 24.62 -23.30
CA LEU A 290 -17.28 26.04 -23.02
C LEU A 290 -15.80 26.24 -22.66
N SER A 291 -15.16 27.09 -23.46
CA SER A 291 -13.74 27.42 -23.45
C SER A 291 -13.25 27.99 -22.12
N ALA A 292 -12.21 27.37 -21.56
CA ALA A 292 -11.21 28.05 -20.74
C ALA A 292 -9.86 27.35 -20.94
N THR A 293 -8.91 28.11 -21.47
CA THR A 293 -7.51 27.74 -21.68
C THR A 293 -6.85 27.33 -20.36
N SER A 294 -6.78 26.03 -20.10
CA SER A 294 -5.74 25.41 -19.29
C SER A 294 -5.32 24.15 -20.02
N SER A 295 -4.02 24.01 -20.27
CA SER A 295 -3.42 22.84 -20.90
C SER A 295 -3.50 21.64 -19.96
N ARG A 296 -4.70 21.07 -19.77
CA ARG A 296 -4.85 19.73 -19.19
C ARG A 296 -4.19 18.76 -20.16
N LEU A 297 -2.98 18.33 -19.80
CA LEU A 297 -2.36 17.12 -20.36
C LEU A 297 -3.46 16.06 -20.44
N LYS A 298 -3.78 15.62 -21.66
CA LYS A 298 -4.77 14.57 -21.92
C LYS A 298 -4.32 13.32 -21.16
N LYS A 299 -4.78 13.15 -19.92
CA LYS A 299 -4.64 11.91 -19.14
C LYS A 299 -5.28 10.82 -19.99
N GLY A 300 -4.44 9.97 -20.59
CA GLY A 300 -4.89 8.86 -21.43
C GLY A 300 -5.93 8.01 -20.70
N LYS A 301 -6.80 7.33 -21.46
CA LYS A 301 -7.77 6.37 -20.91
C LYS A 301 -7.04 5.41 -19.97
N ARG A 302 -7.29 5.53 -18.67
CA ARG A 302 -6.64 4.69 -17.66
C ARG A 302 -7.19 3.28 -17.77
N SER A 303 -6.31 2.29 -17.63
CA SER A 303 -6.73 0.90 -17.64
C SER A 303 -7.63 0.62 -16.43
N GLN A 304 -8.60 -0.29 -16.56
CA GLN A 304 -9.42 -0.72 -15.42
C GLN A 304 -8.55 -1.33 -14.30
N LEU A 305 -7.39 -1.87 -14.66
CA LEU A 305 -6.39 -2.43 -13.76
C LEU A 305 -5.72 -1.34 -12.92
N ASP A 306 -5.30 -0.22 -13.53
CA ASP A 306 -4.75 0.94 -12.80
C ASP A 306 -5.71 1.47 -11.75
N ARG A 307 -7.00 1.49 -12.07
CA ARG A 307 -8.03 1.91 -11.12
C ARG A 307 -8.10 0.95 -9.94
N LYS A 308 -8.08 -0.37 -10.19
CA LYS A 308 -8.06 -1.38 -9.11
C LYS A 308 -6.79 -1.29 -8.26
N LEU A 309 -5.64 -1.05 -8.87
CA LEU A 309 -4.37 -0.81 -8.15
C LEU A 309 -4.45 0.46 -7.30
N GLY A 310 -5.01 1.55 -7.83
CA GLY A 310 -5.23 2.77 -7.06
C GLY A 310 -6.17 2.57 -5.87
N GLU A 311 -7.26 1.81 -6.05
CA GLU A 311 -8.16 1.42 -4.95
C GLU A 311 -7.44 0.57 -3.89
N PHE A 312 -6.55 -0.34 -4.31
CA PHE A 312 -5.71 -1.12 -3.40
C PHE A 312 -4.79 -0.23 -2.56
N PHE A 313 -4.07 0.70 -3.19
CA PHE A 313 -3.18 1.63 -2.47
C PHE A 313 -3.95 2.54 -1.51
N LYS A 314 -5.13 3.03 -1.94
CA LYS A 314 -6.03 3.80 -1.08
C LYS A 314 -6.46 2.98 0.14
N HIS A 315 -6.83 1.71 -0.06
CA HIS A 315 -7.22 0.81 1.01
C HIS A 315 -6.07 0.57 2.00
N GLN A 316 -4.83 0.42 1.53
CA GLN A 316 -3.66 0.27 2.40
C GLN A 316 -3.45 1.51 3.29
N ILE A 317 -3.44 2.71 2.70
CA ILE A 317 -3.29 3.95 3.48
C ILE A 317 -4.44 4.12 4.49
N ARG A 318 -5.68 3.82 4.07
CA ARG A 318 -6.84 3.88 4.97
C ARG A 318 -6.71 2.92 6.15
N ARG A 319 -6.19 1.70 5.94
CA ARG A 319 -5.94 0.75 7.04
C ARG A 319 -4.88 1.28 8.00
N THR A 320 -3.83 1.91 7.50
CA THR A 320 -2.80 2.56 8.32
C THR A 320 -3.41 3.69 9.16
N LEU A 321 -4.19 4.58 8.54
CA LEU A 321 -4.87 5.69 9.23
C LEU A 321 -5.88 5.20 10.28
N GLU A 322 -6.66 4.17 9.98
CA GLU A 322 -7.60 3.58 10.94
C GLU A 322 -6.87 2.87 12.08
N HIS A 323 -5.75 2.21 11.80
CA HIS A 323 -4.91 1.63 12.84
C HIS A 323 -4.40 2.70 13.80
N ILE A 324 -3.84 3.80 13.28
CA ILE A 324 -3.37 4.94 14.10
C ILE A 324 -4.53 5.53 14.91
N ARG A 325 -5.70 5.69 14.31
CA ARG A 325 -6.90 6.19 15.01
C ARG A 325 -7.28 5.31 16.20
N VAL A 326 -7.16 3.99 16.06
CA VAL A 326 -7.56 3.02 17.09
C VAL A 326 -6.47 2.83 18.15
N THR A 327 -5.20 2.75 17.76
CA THR A 327 -4.09 2.39 18.67
C THR A 327 -3.26 3.59 19.13
N GLY A 328 -3.43 4.76 18.50
CA GLY A 328 -2.58 5.93 18.70
C GLY A 328 -1.14 5.73 18.23
N ARG A 329 -0.84 4.64 17.50
CA ARG A 329 0.48 4.28 17.02
C ARG A 329 0.39 3.76 15.60
N PHE A 330 1.48 3.85 14.86
CA PHE A 330 1.53 3.28 13.52
C PHE A 330 1.67 1.73 13.56
N PRO A 331 1.17 1.04 12.52
CA PRO A 331 1.25 -0.42 12.43
C PRO A 331 2.70 -0.87 12.24
N LYS A 332 3.17 -1.80 13.08
CA LYS A 332 4.52 -2.37 13.04
C LYS A 332 4.79 -3.22 11.82
#